data_AF-A0A0R1Q2D3-F1
#
_entry.id   AF-A0A0R1Q2D3-F1
#
_cell.length_a   1.000
_cell.length_b   1.000
_cell.length_c   1.000
_cell.angle_alpha   90.00
_cell.angle_beta   90.00
_cell.angle_gamma   90.00
#
_symmetry.space_group_name_H-M   'P 1'
#
loop_
_entity.id
_entity.type
_entity.pdbx_description
1 polymer ?
#
loop_
_entity_poly.entity_id
_entity_poly.type
_entity_poly.pdbx_seq_one_letter_code
_entity_poly.pdbx_strand_id
1 'polypeptide(L)'
;MLKENSLLKRYVLLVLETLELKYLYDIIALVKKGAEIMRESVSREEVLNALAKDAEKIQALLDKQRNLLCLSQCPAFEEVADTQLYGFSKEVHLAQSCGLISGKEGQEIIKNLEHILSDIYVTAGEDK
;
A
#
# COMPACT_ATOMS: atom_id res chain seq x y z
N MET A 1 32.10 1.77 -44.80
CA MET A 1 30.90 2.53 -45.17
C MET A 1 29.61 1.99 -44.56
N LEU A 2 28.89 0.98 -45.10
CA LEU A 2 27.59 0.56 -44.51
C LEU A 2 27.69 -0.21 -43.17
N LYS A 3 28.77 -0.98 -42.94
CA LYS A 3 28.97 -1.76 -41.70
C LYS A 3 29.38 -0.91 -40.48
N GLU A 4 30.06 0.22 -40.68
CA GLU A 4 30.41 1.15 -39.57
C GLU A 4 29.16 1.82 -39.00
N ASN A 5 28.16 2.07 -39.84
CA ASN A 5 26.89 2.66 -39.43
C ASN A 5 26.06 1.70 -38.55
N SER A 6 26.14 0.38 -38.78
CA SER A 6 25.43 -0.60 -37.96
C SER A 6 26.09 -0.84 -36.60
N LEU A 7 27.43 -0.82 -36.54
CA LEU A 7 28.17 -0.92 -35.29
C LEU A 7 27.98 0.30 -34.40
N LEU A 8 28.02 1.52 -34.97
CA LEU A 8 27.71 2.73 -34.22
C LEU A 8 26.29 2.71 -33.66
N LYS A 9 25.28 2.31 -34.46
CA LYS A 9 23.90 2.16 -33.98
C LYS A 9 23.80 1.20 -32.81
N ARG A 10 24.48 0.05 -32.87
CA ARG A 10 24.47 -0.95 -31.79
C ARG A 10 25.18 -0.46 -30.54
N TYR A 11 26.30 0.27 -30.69
CA TYR A 11 27.01 0.88 -29.57
C TYR A 11 26.16 1.94 -28.87
N VAL A 12 25.51 2.83 -29.64
CA VAL A 12 24.60 3.85 -29.09
C VAL A 12 23.43 3.20 -28.34
N LEU A 13 22.83 2.14 -28.89
CA LEU A 13 21.74 1.42 -28.21
C LEU A 13 22.18 0.83 -26.86
N LEU A 14 23.36 0.19 -26.84
CA LEU A 14 23.91 -0.45 -25.65
C LEU A 14 24.27 0.59 -24.57
N VAL A 15 24.79 1.76 -24.97
CA VAL A 15 25.04 2.88 -24.06
C VAL A 15 23.74 3.43 -23.50
N LEU A 16 22.70 3.60 -24.32
CA LEU A 16 21.38 4.04 -23.85
C LEU A 16 20.76 3.05 -22.85
N GLU A 17 20.80 1.75 -23.14
CA GLU A 17 20.33 0.69 -22.22
C GLU A 17 21.10 0.73 -20.89
N THR A 18 22.42 0.91 -20.92
CA THR A 18 23.22 1.02 -19.68
C THR A 18 22.93 2.30 -18.89
N LEU A 19 22.63 3.40 -19.57
CA LEU A 19 22.23 4.66 -18.92
C LEU A 19 20.89 4.50 -18.22
N GLU A 20 19.88 3.94 -18.90
CA GLU A 20 18.56 3.67 -18.32
C GLU A 20 18.66 2.78 -17.07
N LEU A 21 19.46 1.71 -17.14
CA LEU A 21 19.74 0.85 -15.99
C LEU A 21 20.38 1.64 -14.84
N LYS A 22 21.37 2.50 -15.13
CA LYS A 22 22.03 3.32 -14.12
C LYS A 22 21.04 4.27 -13.41
N TYR A 23 20.16 4.94 -14.15
CA TYR A 23 19.12 5.79 -13.56
C TYR A 23 18.22 5.00 -12.61
N LEU A 24 17.83 3.78 -12.99
CA LEU A 24 17.03 2.92 -12.15
C LEU A 24 17.76 2.54 -10.85
N TYR A 25 19.05 2.18 -10.92
CA TYR A 25 19.86 1.90 -9.72
C TYR A 25 19.98 3.11 -8.79
N ASP A 26 20.21 4.30 -9.35
CA ASP A 26 20.32 5.54 -8.58
C ASP A 26 18.98 5.86 -7.86
N ILE A 27 17.84 5.65 -8.52
CA ILE A 27 16.50 5.79 -7.93
C ILE A 27 16.29 4.77 -6.79
N ILE A 28 16.61 3.49 -7.02
CA ILE A 28 16.48 2.45 -6.00
C ILE A 28 17.34 2.77 -4.78
N ALA A 29 18.56 3.26 -4.99
CA ALA A 29 19.46 3.66 -3.91
C ALA A 29 18.89 4.83 -3.09
N LEU A 30 18.34 5.85 -3.76
CA LEU A 30 17.67 6.98 -3.09
C LEU A 30 16.46 6.53 -2.26
N VAL A 31 15.62 5.65 -2.80
CA VAL A 31 14.46 5.10 -2.08
C VAL A 31 14.89 4.31 -0.84
N LYS A 32 15.90 3.45 -0.96
CA LYS A 32 16.45 2.69 0.18
C LYS A 32 16.98 3.61 1.28
N LYS A 33 17.73 4.65 0.90
CA LYS A 33 18.23 5.65 1.84
C LYS A 33 17.09 6.39 2.56
N GLY A 34 16.01 6.72 1.83
CA GLY A 34 14.81 7.30 2.44
C GLY A 34 14.16 6.37 3.48
N ALA A 35 14.09 5.07 3.19
CA ALA A 35 13.55 4.08 4.13
C ALA A 35 14.42 3.93 5.39
N GLU A 36 15.75 3.99 5.26
CA GLU A 36 16.68 3.99 6.40
C GLU A 36 16.48 5.22 7.29
N ILE A 37 16.42 6.42 6.70
CA ILE A 37 16.17 7.66 7.43
C ILE A 37 14.84 7.60 8.20
N MET A 38 13.79 7.07 7.57
CA MET A 38 12.49 6.89 8.22
C MET A 38 12.58 5.96 9.43
N ARG A 39 13.32 4.85 9.32
CA ARG A 39 13.54 3.90 10.44
C ARG A 39 14.31 4.55 11.59
N GLU A 40 15.24 5.45 11.30
CA GLU A 40 16.02 6.15 12.32
C GLU A 40 15.27 7.31 12.97
N SER A 41 14.31 7.91 12.26
CA SER A 41 13.61 9.13 12.69
C SER A 41 12.33 8.86 13.48
N VAL A 42 11.73 7.67 13.36
CA VAL A 42 10.44 7.33 13.98
C VAL A 42 10.55 5.99 14.71
N SER A 43 10.00 5.93 15.93
CA SER A 43 9.96 4.69 16.70
C SER A 43 8.87 3.73 16.19
N ARG A 44 9.08 2.43 16.42
CA ARG A 44 8.07 1.40 16.14
C ARG A 44 6.75 1.67 16.86
N GLU A 45 6.79 2.20 18.08
CA GLU A 45 5.58 2.52 18.86
C GLU A 45 4.78 3.65 18.20
N GLU A 46 5.42 4.71 17.75
CA GLU A 46 4.76 5.80 17.02
C GLU A 46 4.09 5.30 15.74
N VAL A 47 4.73 4.38 15.02
CA VAL A 47 4.16 3.76 13.80
C VAL A 47 2.95 2.90 14.13
N LEU A 48 3.04 2.05 15.15
CA LEU A 48 1.92 1.21 15.57
C LEU A 48 0.73 2.05 16.06
N ASN A 49 1.00 3.13 16.81
CA ASN A 49 -0.03 4.06 17.26
C ASN A 49 -0.69 4.80 16.08
N ALA A 50 0.09 5.19 15.07
CA ALA A 50 -0.45 5.80 13.86
C ALA A 50 -1.36 4.82 13.09
N LEU A 51 -0.87 3.60 12.85
CA LEU A 51 -1.65 2.55 12.16
C LEU A 51 -2.92 2.19 12.93
N ALA A 52 -2.86 2.10 14.26
CA ALA A 52 -4.03 1.85 15.09
C ALA A 52 -5.06 2.98 14.97
N LYS A 53 -4.63 4.23 15.01
CA LYS A 53 -5.50 5.39 14.87
C LYS A 53 -6.16 5.47 13.50
N ASP A 54 -5.45 5.09 12.43
CA ASP A 54 -6.02 5.07 11.08
C ASP A 54 -6.99 3.88 10.90
N ALA A 55 -6.68 2.71 11.48
CA ALA A 55 -7.60 1.59 11.56
C ALA A 55 -8.89 1.96 12.31
N GLU A 56 -8.81 2.64 13.45
CA GLU A 56 -9.98 3.11 14.22
C GLU A 56 -10.89 4.04 13.41
N LYS A 57 -10.31 4.92 12.58
CA LYS A 57 -11.11 5.80 11.70
C LYS A 57 -11.85 5.00 10.64
N ILE A 58 -11.19 4.02 10.03
CA ILE A 58 -11.81 3.13 9.05
C ILE A 58 -12.93 2.34 9.72
N GLN A 59 -12.67 1.74 10.88
CA GLN A 59 -13.68 1.03 11.66
C GLN A 59 -14.88 1.93 11.99
N ALA A 60 -14.66 3.17 12.44
CA ALA A 60 -15.75 4.11 12.72
C ALA A 60 -16.56 4.47 11.46
N LEU A 61 -15.95 4.50 10.27
CA LEU A 61 -16.65 4.67 9.00
C LEU A 61 -17.48 3.44 8.66
N LEU A 62 -16.95 2.23 8.89
CA LEU A 62 -17.65 0.96 8.71
C LEU A 62 -18.84 0.82 9.69
N ASP A 63 -18.65 1.14 10.96
CA ASP A 63 -19.68 1.05 12.01
C ASP A 63 -20.84 2.03 11.82
N LYS A 64 -20.57 3.22 11.25
CA LYS A 64 -21.64 4.17 10.92
C LYS A 64 -22.65 3.59 9.94
N GLN A 65 -22.23 2.70 9.05
CA GLN A 65 -23.13 2.05 8.08
C GLN A 65 -23.97 0.95 8.71
N ARG A 66 -23.40 0.18 9.63
CA ARG A 66 -24.14 -0.81 10.42
C ARG A 66 -25.34 -0.17 11.15
N ASN A 67 -25.17 1.05 11.65
CA ASN A 67 -26.20 1.77 12.41
C ASN A 67 -27.26 2.47 11.55
N LEU A 68 -27.00 2.70 10.25
CA LEU A 68 -27.89 3.46 9.37
C LEU A 68 -28.93 2.60 8.64
N LEU A 69 -28.97 1.27 8.87
CA LEU A 69 -30.06 0.32 8.54
C LEU A 69 -30.67 0.34 7.11
N CYS A 70 -30.14 1.11 6.17
CA CYS A 70 -30.72 1.26 4.83
C CYS A 70 -29.71 1.14 3.67
N LEU A 71 -28.45 0.77 3.92
CA LEU A 71 -27.37 0.94 2.94
C LEU A 71 -26.46 -0.29 2.72
N SER A 72 -26.88 -1.47 3.18
CA SER A 72 -26.33 -2.77 2.70
C SER A 72 -26.34 -2.92 1.16
N GLN A 73 -27.02 -2.00 0.46
CA GLN A 73 -27.20 -1.95 -0.98
C GLN A 73 -26.67 -0.65 -1.61
N CYS A 74 -25.71 0.06 -1.00
CA CYS A 74 -25.11 1.25 -1.60
C CYS A 74 -23.77 0.90 -2.28
N PRO A 75 -23.71 0.73 -3.62
CA PRO A 75 -22.47 0.39 -4.31
C PRO A 75 -21.36 1.41 -4.06
N ALA A 76 -21.73 2.69 -3.92
CA ALA A 76 -20.79 3.76 -3.62
C ALA A 76 -20.14 3.63 -2.23
N PHE A 77 -20.79 2.97 -1.27
CA PHE A 77 -20.18 2.75 0.04
C PHE A 77 -19.16 1.61 0.00
N GLU A 78 -19.50 0.50 -0.65
CA GLU A 78 -18.60 -0.63 -0.86
C GLU A 78 -17.30 -0.18 -1.54
N GLU A 79 -17.39 0.58 -2.63
CA GLU A 79 -16.21 1.12 -3.32
C GLU A 79 -15.35 2.03 -2.43
N VAL A 80 -15.99 2.83 -1.56
CA VAL A 80 -15.28 3.69 -0.61
C VAL A 80 -14.60 2.87 0.47
N ALA A 81 -15.27 1.87 1.05
CA ALA A 81 -14.71 0.98 2.06
C ALA A 81 -13.51 0.20 1.51
N ASP A 82 -13.64 -0.37 0.31
CA ASP A 82 -12.57 -1.10 -0.37
C ASP A 82 -11.37 -0.18 -0.67
N THR A 83 -11.62 1.04 -1.12
CA THR A 83 -10.55 2.01 -1.40
C THR A 83 -9.83 2.43 -0.11
N GLN A 84 -10.56 2.60 1.00
CA GLN A 84 -9.96 2.94 2.31
C GLN A 84 -9.11 1.78 2.83
N LEU A 85 -9.58 0.53 2.76
CA LEU A 85 -8.80 -0.65 3.13
C LEU A 85 -7.56 -0.82 2.25
N TYR A 86 -7.70 -0.61 0.94
CA TYR A 86 -6.56 -0.66 0.02
C TYR A 86 -5.53 0.41 0.37
N GLY A 87 -5.95 1.66 0.63
CA GLY A 87 -5.05 2.74 1.07
C GLY A 87 -4.30 2.37 2.34
N PHE A 88 -5.03 1.91 3.37
CA PHE A 88 -4.45 1.47 4.63
C PHE A 88 -3.48 0.30 4.45
N SER A 89 -3.80 -0.68 3.59
CA SER A 89 -2.88 -1.78 3.27
C SER A 89 -1.53 -1.29 2.74
N LYS A 90 -1.51 -0.16 1.99
CA LYS A 90 -0.27 0.43 1.48
C LYS A 90 0.54 1.10 2.57
N GLU A 91 -0.11 1.74 3.55
CA GLU A 91 0.56 2.31 4.72
C GLU A 91 1.23 1.21 5.56
N VAL A 92 0.51 0.11 5.80
CA VAL A 92 1.03 -1.08 6.48
C VAL A 92 2.21 -1.68 5.71
N HIS A 93 2.09 -1.85 4.39
CA HIS A 93 3.17 -2.37 3.55
C HIS A 93 4.40 -1.45 3.51
N LEU A 94 4.21 -0.12 3.58
CA LEU A 94 5.30 0.84 3.68
C LEU A 94 6.03 0.66 5.02
N ALA A 95 5.29 0.56 6.14
CA ALA A 95 5.87 0.31 7.45
C ALA A 95 6.65 -1.02 7.49
N GLN A 96 6.14 -2.07 6.84
CA GLN A 96 6.86 -3.35 6.67
C GLN A 96 8.14 -3.20 5.83
N SER A 97 8.05 -2.47 4.71
CA SER A 97 9.19 -2.26 3.79
C SER A 97 10.29 -1.42 4.43
N CYS A 98 9.91 -0.48 5.29
CA CYS A 98 10.82 0.28 6.13
C CYS A 98 11.33 -0.53 7.34
N GLY A 99 10.86 -1.76 7.57
CA GLY A 99 11.29 -2.61 8.69
C GLY A 99 10.84 -2.10 10.06
N LEU A 100 9.79 -1.28 10.11
CA LEU A 100 9.22 -0.72 11.33
C LEU A 100 8.27 -1.70 12.02
N ILE A 101 7.64 -2.59 11.25
CA ILE A 101 6.79 -3.69 11.71
C ILE A 101 7.11 -4.97 10.93
N SER A 102 6.77 -6.12 11.48
CA SER A 102 6.94 -7.40 10.80
C SER A 102 5.84 -7.70 9.78
N GLY A 103 6.12 -8.64 8.88
CA GLY A 103 5.14 -9.15 7.92
C GLY A 103 3.88 -9.70 8.60
N LYS A 104 4.05 -10.44 9.70
CA LYS A 104 2.94 -11.04 10.46
C LYS A 104 2.06 -9.99 11.12
N GLU A 105 2.67 -9.01 11.77
CA GLU A 105 1.94 -7.92 12.42
C GLU A 105 1.11 -7.12 11.41
N GLY A 106 1.71 -6.75 10.28
CA GLY A 106 0.95 -6.04 9.25
C GLY A 106 -0.19 -6.86 8.65
N GLN A 107 -0.01 -8.17 8.45
CA GLN A 107 -1.09 -9.06 8.03
C GLN A 107 -2.23 -9.13 9.05
N GLU A 108 -1.91 -9.20 10.34
CA GLU A 108 -2.91 -9.23 11.41
C GLU A 108 -3.70 -7.92 11.49
N ILE A 109 -3.00 -6.78 11.37
CA ILE A 109 -3.61 -5.44 11.35
C ILE A 109 -4.62 -5.31 10.19
N ILE A 110 -4.25 -5.73 8.98
CA ILE A 110 -5.13 -5.66 7.80
C ILE A 110 -6.32 -6.63 7.96
N LYS A 111 -6.05 -7.87 8.36
CA LYS A 111 -7.05 -8.93 8.49
C LYS A 111 -8.18 -8.55 9.46
N ASN A 112 -7.85 -7.84 10.54
CA ASN A 112 -8.85 -7.40 11.51
C ASN A 112 -9.89 -6.46 10.87
N LEU A 113 -9.47 -5.53 10.02
CA LEU A 113 -10.38 -4.62 9.31
C LEU A 113 -11.16 -5.34 8.20
N GLU A 114 -10.53 -6.26 7.47
CA GLU A 114 -11.20 -7.09 6.47
C GLU A 114 -12.32 -7.94 7.09
N HIS A 115 -12.10 -8.48 8.30
CA HIS A 115 -13.12 -9.24 9.03
C HIS A 115 -14.32 -8.37 9.38
N ILE A 116 -14.09 -7.16 9.90
CA ILE A 116 -15.16 -6.21 10.23
C ILE A 116 -15.98 -5.87 8.99
N LEU A 117 -15.32 -5.64 7.85
CA LEU A 117 -16.00 -5.36 6.59
C LEU A 117 -16.81 -6.59 6.11
N SER A 118 -16.23 -7.79 6.18
CA SER A 118 -16.92 -9.04 5.82
C SER A 118 -18.17 -9.27 6.68
N ASP A 119 -18.11 -9.01 7.98
CA ASP A 119 -19.26 -9.14 8.88
C ASP A 119 -20.41 -8.20 8.48
N ILE A 120 -20.08 -6.97 8.06
CA ILE A 120 -21.07 -6.01 7.55
C ILE A 120 -21.74 -6.54 6.28
N TYR A 121 -20.99 -7.16 5.35
CA TYR A 121 -21.57 -7.73 4.14
C TYR A 121 -22.41 -8.99 4.36
N VAL A 122 -22.00 -9.87 5.27
CA VAL A 122 -22.77 -11.07 5.60
C VAL A 122 -24.10 -10.69 6.23
N THR A 123 -24.07 -9.82 7.26
CA THR A 123 -25.29 -9.34 7.92
C THR A 123 -26.23 -8.59 6.96
N ALA A 124 -25.66 -7.82 6.04
CA ALA A 124 -26.37 -7.17 4.94
C ALA A 124 -27.06 -8.15 3.96
N GLY A 125 -26.47 -9.34 3.74
CA GLY A 125 -26.96 -10.34 2.80
C GLY A 125 -27.98 -11.32 3.39
N GLU A 126 -28.05 -11.43 4.72
CA GLU A 126 -28.94 -12.31 5.47
C GLU A 126 -30.37 -11.75 5.66
N ASP A 127 -30.62 -10.46 5.39
CA ASP A 127 -31.95 -9.84 5.35
C ASP A 127 -32.74 -10.16 4.04
N LYS A 128 -32.59 -11.37 3.50
CA LYS A 128 -33.30 -11.88 2.31
C LYS A 128 -34.25 -13.03 2.61
#